data_AF-A0A316EJB4-F1
#
_entry.id   AF-A0A316EJB4-F1
#
_cell.length_a   1.000
_cell.length_b   1.000
_cell.length_c   1.000
_cell.angle_alpha   90.00
_cell.angle_beta   90.00
_cell.angle_gamma   90.00
#
_symmetry.space_group_name_H-M   'P 1'
#
loop_
_entity.id
_entity.type
_entity.pdbx_description
1 polymer ?
#
loop_
_entity_poly.entity_id
_entity_poly.type
_entity_poly.pdbx_seq_one_letter_code
_entity_poly.pdbx_strand_id
1 'polypeptide(L)'
;MEIVLYLFAIVFVLLLVGLLYTLIKDFKEIIRSLINMSKPQLFHPRTWVFTPIWLIGYVLDNFFGFEILDKYDEKSDGLERYPSTKKMELDFETGDKYIISKTSQDKLESYIKDYLDIFCNGNLAFENFQLINRNIIIMKCPKRITFFEFNLLTQHICYETKDSWGIFNSKKLSYYSYSDDKTVHNIIGRTNDGQKFSIYTLYNLDRDRFLNINQDLSVKNFNWTLINNSLKHLV
;
A
#
# COMPACT_ATOMS: atom_id res chain seq x y z
N MET A 1 -44.52 -14.22 19.93
CA MET A 1 -43.94 -12.86 20.03
C MET A 1 -42.93 -12.78 21.16
N GLU A 2 -43.27 -13.25 22.37
CA GLU A 2 -42.40 -13.22 23.55
C GLU A 2 -41.10 -14.03 23.40
N ILE A 3 -41.17 -15.24 22.83
CA ILE A 3 -39.98 -16.11 22.61
C ILE A 3 -38.94 -15.41 21.71
N VAL A 4 -39.38 -14.68 20.69
CA VAL A 4 -38.50 -13.92 19.78
C VAL A 4 -37.84 -12.75 20.51
N LEU A 5 -38.60 -12.06 21.37
CA LEU A 5 -38.10 -10.99 22.23
C LEU A 5 -37.04 -11.48 23.22
N TYR A 6 -37.25 -12.65 23.84
CA TYR A 6 -36.25 -13.26 24.73
C TYR A 6 -34.98 -13.66 23.99
N LEU A 7 -35.11 -14.19 22.77
CA LEU A 7 -33.96 -14.59 21.95
C LEU A 7 -33.15 -13.37 21.51
N PHE A 8 -33.81 -12.27 21.12
CA PHE A 8 -33.15 -10.99 20.85
C PHE A 8 -32.47 -10.40 22.08
N ALA A 9 -33.11 -10.47 23.25
CA ALA A 9 -32.51 -9.98 24.49
C ALA A 9 -31.24 -10.76 24.85
N ILE A 10 -31.23 -12.08 24.69
CA ILE A 10 -30.05 -12.93 24.94
C ILE A 10 -28.92 -12.58 23.97
N VAL A 11 -29.21 -12.45 22.67
CA VAL A 11 -28.21 -12.06 21.67
C VAL A 11 -27.64 -10.68 21.96
N PHE A 12 -28.49 -9.73 22.35
CA PHE A 12 -28.06 -8.38 22.68
C PHE A 12 -27.17 -8.34 23.93
N VAL A 13 -27.49 -9.13 24.96
CA VAL A 13 -26.65 -9.27 26.15
C VAL A 13 -25.31 -9.91 25.79
N LEU A 14 -25.28 -10.94 24.95
CA LEU A 14 -24.04 -11.56 24.47
C LEU A 14 -23.17 -10.58 23.67
N LEU A 15 -23.78 -9.74 22.83
CA LEU A 15 -23.08 -8.68 22.11
C LEU A 15 -22.53 -7.62 23.06
N LEU A 16 -23.29 -7.21 24.08
CA LEU A 16 -22.83 -6.28 25.11
C LEU A 16 -21.65 -6.84 25.90
N VAL A 17 -21.69 -8.12 26.26
CA VAL A 17 -20.58 -8.80 26.95
C VAL A 17 -19.36 -8.89 26.04
N GLY A 18 -19.56 -9.22 24.76
CA GLY A 18 -18.48 -9.23 23.76
C GLY A 18 -17.85 -7.84 23.57
N LEU A 19 -18.68 -6.80 23.50
CA LEU A 19 -18.24 -5.41 23.39
C LEU A 19 -17.52 -4.93 24.66
N LEU A 20 -18.00 -5.31 25.84
CA LEU A 20 -17.33 -5.01 27.10
C LEU A 20 -15.97 -5.75 27.18
N TYR A 21 -15.92 -7.00 26.73
CA TYR A 21 -14.71 -7.80 26.70
C TYR A 21 -13.66 -7.19 25.76
N THR A 22 -14.04 -6.77 24.55
CA THR A 22 -13.13 -6.07 23.62
C THR A 22 -12.73 -4.70 24.17
N LEU A 23 -13.66 -3.96 24.78
CA LEU A 23 -13.35 -2.69 25.44
C LEU A 23 -12.34 -2.83 26.57
N ILE A 24 -12.37 -3.94 27.33
CA ILE A 24 -11.42 -4.19 28.42
C ILE A 24 -10.09 -4.74 27.89
N LYS A 25 -10.14 -5.73 26.99
CA LYS A 25 -8.96 -6.41 26.46
C LYS A 25 -8.12 -5.48 25.57
N ASP A 26 -8.81 -4.73 24.71
CA ASP A 26 -8.19 -3.88 23.70
C ASP A 26 -8.34 -2.38 24.07
N PHE A 27 -8.61 -2.09 25.36
CA PHE A 27 -8.80 -0.74 25.90
C PHE A 27 -7.72 0.23 25.46
N LYS A 28 -6.45 -0.20 25.55
CA LYS A 28 -5.28 0.61 25.17
C LYS A 28 -5.32 0.96 23.68
N GLU A 29 -5.69 0.01 22.82
CA GLU A 29 -5.73 0.18 21.37
C GLU A 29 -6.93 1.03 20.91
N ILE A 30 -8.08 0.86 21.57
CA ILE A 30 -9.29 1.65 21.33
C ILE A 30 -9.06 3.11 21.74
N ILE A 31 -8.45 3.34 22.91
CA ILE A 31 -8.09 4.68 23.38
C ILE A 31 -7.04 5.32 22.46
N ARG A 32 -6.01 4.57 22.06
CA ARG A 32 -5.00 5.02 21.09
C ARG A 32 -5.65 5.44 19.77
N SER A 33 -6.53 4.61 19.22
CA SER A 33 -7.25 4.90 17.98
C SER A 33 -8.15 6.14 18.09
N LEU A 34 -8.94 6.26 19.17
CA LEU A 34 -9.82 7.42 19.41
C LEU A 34 -9.05 8.73 19.57
N ILE A 35 -7.94 8.70 20.31
CA ILE A 35 -7.09 9.86 20.52
C ILE A 35 -6.39 10.24 19.21
N ASN A 36 -5.87 9.26 18.46
CA ASN A 36 -5.24 9.52 17.17
C ASN A 36 -6.22 10.05 16.11
N MET A 37 -7.48 9.57 16.08
CA MET A 37 -8.54 10.13 15.23
C MET A 37 -8.89 11.58 15.58
N SER A 38 -8.70 11.96 16.84
CA SER A 38 -8.96 13.32 17.34
C SER A 38 -7.82 14.30 17.06
N LYS A 39 -6.75 13.87 16.37
CA LYS A 39 -5.58 14.70 16.07
C LYS A 39 -5.98 15.86 15.15
N PRO A 40 -5.73 17.12 15.56
CA PRO A 40 -6.06 18.28 14.74
C PRO A 40 -5.23 18.28 13.44
N GLN A 41 -5.91 18.44 12.32
CA GLN A 41 -5.27 18.61 11.02
C GLN A 41 -5.29 20.10 10.64
N LEU A 42 -4.12 20.64 10.29
CA LEU A 42 -3.91 22.07 9.96
C LEU A 42 -4.87 22.61 8.90
N PHE A 43 -5.35 21.78 7.98
CA PHE A 43 -6.20 22.20 6.85
C PHE A 43 -7.68 21.80 6.98
N HIS A 44 -8.11 21.21 8.10
CA HIS A 44 -9.50 20.78 8.31
C HIS A 44 -10.06 21.37 9.62
N PRO A 45 -10.68 22.57 9.58
CA PRO A 45 -11.12 23.29 10.79
C PRO A 45 -12.14 22.53 11.65
N ARG A 46 -12.89 21.57 11.08
CA ARG A 46 -13.81 20.70 11.85
C ARG A 46 -13.08 19.76 12.81
N THR A 47 -11.82 19.40 12.54
CA THR A 47 -11.01 18.53 13.42
C THR A 47 -10.52 19.24 14.68
N TRP A 48 -10.58 20.58 14.71
CA TRP A 48 -10.18 21.37 15.88
C TRP A 48 -11.16 21.27 17.05
N VAL A 49 -12.40 20.86 16.79
CA VAL A 49 -13.42 20.63 17.82
C VAL A 49 -12.99 19.49 18.76
N PHE A 50 -12.25 18.50 18.26
CA PHE A 50 -11.79 17.34 19.02
C PHE A 50 -10.39 17.52 19.63
N THR A 51 -9.76 18.68 19.43
CA THR A 51 -8.42 19.00 19.96
C THR A 51 -8.31 18.86 21.49
N PRO A 52 -9.31 19.20 22.31
CA PRO A 52 -9.23 18.99 23.75
C PRO A 52 -9.03 17.51 24.14
N ILE A 53 -9.65 16.58 23.41
CA ILE A 53 -9.52 15.13 23.65
C ILE A 53 -8.11 14.65 23.28
N TRP A 54 -7.59 15.12 22.15
CA TRP A 54 -6.21 14.83 21.73
C TRP A 54 -5.17 15.39 22.71
N LEU A 55 -5.38 16.60 23.23
CA LEU A 55 -4.45 17.27 24.16
C LEU A 55 -4.38 16.56 25.52
N ILE A 56 -5.51 16.04 26.01
CA ILE A 56 -5.54 15.17 27.19
C ILE A 56 -4.70 13.90 26.94
N GLY A 57 -4.89 13.26 25.78
CA GLY A 57 -4.05 12.14 25.36
C GLY A 57 -2.56 12.47 25.30
N TYR A 58 -2.20 13.64 24.76
CA TYR A 58 -0.83 14.14 24.68
C TYR A 58 -0.18 14.35 26.05
N VAL A 59 -0.91 14.97 26.99
CA VAL A 59 -0.41 15.19 28.36
C VAL A 59 -0.25 13.86 29.09
N LEU A 60 -1.23 12.96 28.98
CA LEU A 60 -1.16 11.64 29.60
C LEU A 60 0.02 10.82 29.06
N ASP A 61 0.26 10.87 27.75
CA ASP A 61 1.38 10.16 27.13
C ASP A 61 2.75 10.71 27.55
N ASN A 62 2.89 12.04 27.64
CA ASN A 62 4.15 12.68 28.04
C ASN A 62 4.47 12.50 29.54
N PHE A 63 3.47 12.51 30.43
CA PHE A 63 3.72 12.41 31.87
C PHE A 63 3.81 10.97 32.37
N PHE A 64 3.01 10.06 31.80
CA PHE A 64 2.88 8.70 32.31
C PHE A 64 3.42 7.64 31.35
N GLY A 65 3.86 8.01 30.13
CA GLY A 65 4.53 7.10 29.20
C GLY A 65 3.64 5.98 28.69
N PHE A 66 2.32 6.20 28.61
CA PHE A 66 1.35 5.16 28.27
C PHE A 66 1.39 4.69 26.81
N GLU A 67 2.21 5.31 25.94
CA GLU A 67 2.29 5.06 24.48
C GLU A 67 0.94 5.21 23.79
N ILE A 68 0.19 6.23 24.20
CA ILE A 68 -1.17 6.51 23.74
C ILE A 68 -1.15 7.29 22.42
N LEU A 69 -0.14 8.12 22.21
CA LEU A 69 0.07 8.77 20.93
C LEU A 69 1.03 7.92 20.09
N ASP A 70 0.80 7.94 18.78
CA ASP A 70 1.82 7.51 17.85
C ASP A 70 3.01 8.48 18.00
N LYS A 71 3.98 8.08 18.81
CA LYS A 71 5.34 8.58 18.68
C LYS A 71 5.71 8.25 17.25
N TYR A 72 5.84 9.27 16.40
CA TYR A 72 6.55 9.13 15.14
C TYR A 72 8.04 8.95 15.49
N ASP A 73 8.35 7.85 16.15
CA ASP A 73 9.69 7.31 16.22
C ASP A 73 9.84 6.48 14.95
N GLU A 74 10.74 6.92 14.09
CA GLU A 74 11.28 6.19 12.93
C GLU A 74 11.95 4.85 13.32
N LYS A 75 11.73 4.35 14.55
CA LYS A 75 12.29 3.13 15.08
C LYS A 75 11.19 2.09 15.29
N SER A 76 11.07 1.30 14.23
CA SER A 76 10.71 -0.12 14.27
C SER A 76 9.41 -0.46 15.01
N ASP A 77 8.29 -0.34 14.30
CA ASP A 77 7.34 -1.45 14.31
C ASP A 77 8.10 -2.66 13.73
N GLY A 78 8.52 -3.55 14.63
CA GLY A 78 9.25 -4.75 14.27
C GLY A 78 8.45 -5.59 13.28
N LEU A 79 9.13 -6.05 12.23
CA LEU A 79 8.66 -7.00 11.21
C LEU A 79 7.61 -6.37 10.30
N GLU A 80 7.97 -5.61 9.25
CA GLU A 80 8.24 -6.19 7.92
C GLU A 80 9.17 -5.31 7.06
N ARG A 81 9.52 -4.10 7.50
CA ARG A 81 10.24 -3.14 6.64
C ARG A 81 11.71 -3.52 6.50
N TYR A 82 12.18 -3.55 5.26
CA TYR A 82 13.61 -3.67 5.01
C TYR A 82 14.36 -2.42 5.45
N PRO A 83 15.52 -2.55 6.11
CA PRO A 83 16.38 -1.42 6.38
C PRO A 83 16.83 -0.78 5.07
N SER A 84 17.01 0.54 5.08
CA SER A 84 17.45 1.32 3.93
C SER A 84 18.81 1.93 4.22
N THR A 85 19.74 1.78 3.27
CA THR A 85 21.04 2.46 3.32
C THR A 85 20.95 3.87 2.76
N LYS A 86 20.00 4.12 1.86
CA LYS A 86 19.80 5.40 1.17
C LYS A 86 18.39 5.49 0.59
N LYS A 87 17.78 6.68 0.66
CA LYS A 87 16.57 6.99 -0.11
C LYS A 87 16.95 7.59 -1.47
N MET A 88 16.47 7.01 -2.56
CA MET A 88 16.65 7.53 -3.92
C MET A 88 15.35 8.13 -4.41
N GLU A 89 15.35 9.44 -4.68
CA GLU A 89 14.20 10.13 -5.27
C GLU A 89 14.06 9.78 -6.75
N LEU A 90 12.82 9.64 -7.22
CA LEU A 90 12.52 9.44 -8.63
C LEU A 90 11.41 10.37 -9.12
N ASP A 91 11.59 10.85 -10.35
CA ASP A 91 10.55 11.59 -11.06
C ASP A 91 9.53 10.61 -11.65
N PHE A 92 8.58 10.18 -10.80
CA PHE A 92 7.63 9.15 -11.18
C PHE A 92 6.68 9.62 -12.28
N GLU A 93 6.31 10.90 -12.31
CA GLU A 93 5.27 11.42 -13.20
C GLU A 93 5.66 11.28 -14.68
N THR A 94 6.94 11.50 -15.01
CA THR A 94 7.40 11.54 -16.40
C THR A 94 7.74 10.18 -17.02
N GLY A 95 7.84 9.13 -16.21
CA GLY A 95 8.15 7.78 -16.70
C GLY A 95 6.94 7.05 -17.29
N ASP A 96 7.19 6.12 -18.21
CA ASP A 96 6.22 5.11 -18.60
C ASP A 96 6.15 4.00 -17.55
N LYS A 97 4.94 3.52 -17.27
CA LYS A 97 4.67 2.48 -16.28
C LYS A 97 3.97 1.30 -16.93
N TYR A 98 4.51 0.11 -16.70
CA TYR A 98 3.97 -1.12 -17.24
C TYR A 98 3.84 -2.17 -16.16
N ILE A 99 2.88 -3.07 -16.30
CA ILE A 99 2.84 -4.32 -15.55
C ILE A 99 2.85 -5.44 -16.58
N ILE A 100 3.78 -6.37 -16.39
CA ILE A 100 3.97 -7.53 -17.25
C ILE A 100 3.47 -8.72 -16.46
N SER A 101 2.54 -9.48 -17.03
CA SER A 101 1.96 -10.63 -16.34
C SER A 101 1.81 -11.82 -17.28
N LYS A 102 2.21 -12.99 -16.80
CA LYS A 102 2.06 -14.27 -17.49
C LYS A 102 0.73 -14.92 -17.12
N THR A 103 -0.37 -14.25 -17.46
CA THR A 103 -1.74 -14.71 -17.20
C THR A 103 -2.62 -14.52 -18.45
N SER A 104 -3.89 -14.93 -18.39
CA SER A 104 -4.86 -14.66 -19.46
C SER A 104 -5.39 -13.23 -19.37
N GLN A 105 -5.86 -12.68 -20.50
CA GLN A 105 -6.36 -11.31 -20.54
C GLN A 105 -7.53 -11.14 -19.56
N ASP A 106 -8.52 -12.03 -19.62
CA ASP A 106 -9.69 -12.01 -18.74
C ASP A 106 -9.33 -11.98 -17.24
N LYS A 107 -8.29 -12.73 -16.84
CA LYS A 107 -7.83 -12.73 -15.44
C LYS A 107 -7.17 -11.41 -15.07
N LEU A 108 -6.29 -10.89 -15.94
CA LEU A 108 -5.66 -9.60 -15.70
C LEU A 108 -6.70 -8.49 -15.61
N GLU A 109 -7.72 -8.52 -16.48
CA GLU A 109 -8.85 -7.59 -16.42
C GLU A 109 -9.60 -7.67 -15.10
N SER A 110 -9.87 -8.88 -14.61
CA SER A 110 -10.48 -9.08 -13.29
C SER A 110 -9.65 -8.44 -12.19
N TYR A 111 -8.35 -8.72 -12.13
CA TYR A 111 -7.46 -8.17 -11.09
C TYR A 111 -7.40 -6.64 -11.12
N ILE A 112 -7.43 -6.03 -12.30
CA ILE A 112 -7.46 -4.57 -12.41
C ILE A 112 -8.79 -4.03 -11.87
N LYS A 113 -9.93 -4.63 -12.25
CA LYS A 113 -11.24 -4.20 -11.78
C LYS A 113 -11.38 -4.37 -10.27
N ASP A 114 -10.97 -5.51 -9.73
CA ASP A 114 -10.96 -5.79 -8.29
C ASP A 114 -10.13 -4.75 -7.53
N TYR A 115 -8.94 -4.40 -8.05
CA TYR A 115 -8.11 -3.34 -7.49
C TYR A 115 -8.82 -1.98 -7.52
N LEU A 116 -9.40 -1.60 -8.66
CA LEU A 116 -10.05 -0.30 -8.82
C LEU A 116 -11.26 -0.16 -7.90
N ASP A 117 -12.05 -1.22 -7.73
CA ASP A 117 -13.24 -1.23 -6.88
C ASP A 117 -12.90 -1.09 -5.39
N ILE A 118 -11.76 -1.66 -4.94
CA ILE A 118 -11.35 -1.66 -3.54
C ILE A 118 -10.52 -0.42 -3.17
N PHE A 119 -9.61 0.00 -4.05
CA PHE A 119 -8.56 0.97 -3.69
C PHE A 119 -8.66 2.31 -4.41
N CYS A 120 -9.46 2.44 -5.48
CA CYS A 120 -9.58 3.68 -6.23
C CYS A 120 -10.96 4.30 -6.06
N ASN A 121 -11.03 5.48 -5.45
CA ASN A 121 -12.26 6.28 -5.31
C ASN A 121 -12.67 6.98 -6.64
N GLY A 122 -12.57 6.29 -7.77
CA GLY A 122 -13.00 6.78 -9.09
C GLY A 122 -11.98 7.65 -9.87
N ASN A 123 -10.78 7.89 -9.31
CA ASN A 123 -9.73 8.65 -10.01
C ASN A 123 -9.11 7.89 -11.20
N LEU A 124 -9.20 6.57 -11.19
CA LEU A 124 -8.73 5.69 -12.25
C LEU A 124 -9.90 4.81 -12.68
N ALA A 125 -10.03 4.59 -13.98
CA ALA A 125 -11.01 3.69 -14.58
C ALA A 125 -10.29 2.66 -15.45
N PHE A 126 -10.89 1.49 -15.61
CA PHE A 126 -10.29 0.38 -16.34
C PHE A 126 -9.91 0.76 -17.77
N GLU A 127 -10.71 1.61 -18.43
CA GLU A 127 -10.51 2.09 -19.79
C GLU A 127 -9.25 2.95 -19.95
N ASN A 128 -8.64 3.40 -18.83
CA ASN A 128 -7.38 4.14 -18.87
C ASN A 128 -6.15 3.25 -18.99
N PHE A 129 -6.31 1.94 -18.80
CA PHE A 129 -5.25 0.95 -18.94
C PHE A 129 -5.26 0.39 -20.36
N GLN A 130 -4.08 0.26 -20.97
CA GLN A 130 -3.95 -0.33 -22.30
C GLN A 130 -3.35 -1.72 -22.17
N LEU A 131 -4.11 -2.74 -22.57
CA LEU A 131 -3.65 -4.12 -22.58
C LEU A 131 -3.09 -4.47 -23.96
N ILE A 132 -1.85 -4.96 -23.98
CA ILE A 132 -1.18 -5.47 -25.16
C ILE A 132 -1.04 -6.98 -24.96
N ASN A 133 -1.90 -7.73 -25.65
CA ASN A 133 -1.94 -9.19 -25.56
C ASN A 133 -0.96 -9.81 -26.58
N ARG A 134 0.03 -10.57 -26.07
CA ARG A 134 1.01 -11.34 -26.84
C ARG A 134 1.24 -12.68 -26.11
N ASN A 135 2.42 -13.30 -26.26
CA ASN A 135 2.82 -14.46 -25.45
C ASN A 135 2.86 -14.15 -23.94
N ILE A 136 3.00 -12.86 -23.59
CA ILE A 136 2.90 -12.31 -22.25
C ILE A 136 2.04 -11.05 -22.37
N ILE A 137 1.20 -10.78 -21.40
CA ILE A 137 0.32 -9.61 -21.41
C ILE A 137 1.06 -8.44 -20.79
N ILE A 138 1.08 -7.32 -21.50
CA ILE A 138 1.68 -6.07 -21.04
C ILE A 138 0.54 -5.08 -20.84
N MET A 139 0.35 -4.65 -19.60
CA MET A 139 -0.53 -3.55 -19.25
C MET A 139 0.27 -2.26 -19.18
N LYS A 140 -0.05 -1.28 -20.02
CA LYS A 140 0.43 0.09 -19.86
C LYS A 140 -0.51 0.83 -18.92
N CYS A 141 0.04 1.37 -17.84
CA CYS A 141 -0.72 2.15 -16.87
C CYS A 141 -0.91 3.60 -17.35
N PRO A 142 -2.00 4.28 -16.96
CA PRO A 142 -2.22 5.67 -17.35
C PRO A 142 -1.18 6.60 -16.73
N LYS A 143 -0.85 7.70 -17.42
CA LYS A 143 0.16 8.67 -16.92
C LYS A 143 -0.16 9.25 -15.54
N ARG A 144 -1.45 9.39 -15.23
CA ARG A 144 -1.97 9.95 -13.97
C ARG A 144 -1.89 9.00 -12.78
N ILE A 145 -1.54 7.73 -12.98
CA ILE A 145 -1.37 6.79 -11.86
C ILE A 145 -0.28 7.32 -10.92
N THR A 146 -0.58 7.38 -9.63
CA THR A 146 0.37 7.81 -8.61
C THR A 146 1.39 6.72 -8.32
N PHE A 147 2.49 7.09 -7.66
CA PHE A 147 3.51 6.13 -7.23
C PHE A 147 2.90 5.09 -6.28
N PHE A 148 2.00 5.52 -5.38
CA PHE A 148 1.26 4.62 -4.52
C PHE A 148 0.42 3.62 -5.29
N GLU A 149 -0.48 4.12 -6.14
CA GLU A 149 -1.43 3.30 -6.88
C GLU A 149 -0.73 2.27 -7.76
N PHE A 150 0.33 2.68 -8.47
CA PHE A 150 1.09 1.79 -9.32
C PHE A 150 1.76 0.65 -8.55
N ASN A 151 2.37 0.96 -7.41
CA ASN A 151 3.04 -0.03 -6.59
C ASN A 151 2.02 -0.98 -5.94
N LEU A 152 0.92 -0.45 -5.41
CA LEU A 152 -0.13 -1.29 -4.83
C LEU A 152 -0.78 -2.22 -5.87
N LEU A 153 -1.05 -1.71 -7.09
CA LEU A 153 -1.54 -2.51 -8.20
C LEU A 153 -0.51 -3.58 -8.62
N THR A 154 0.78 -3.22 -8.68
CA THR A 154 1.87 -4.17 -8.94
C THR A 154 1.87 -5.28 -7.90
N GLN A 155 1.76 -4.92 -6.61
CA GLN A 155 1.73 -5.89 -5.52
C GLN A 155 0.53 -6.82 -5.64
N HIS A 156 -0.66 -6.28 -5.85
CA HIS A 156 -1.90 -7.05 -6.02
C HIS A 156 -1.77 -8.06 -7.17
N ILE A 157 -1.33 -7.63 -8.35
CA ILE A 157 -1.17 -8.52 -9.52
C ILE A 157 -0.06 -9.56 -9.29
N CYS A 158 1.06 -9.19 -8.66
CA CYS A 158 2.16 -10.12 -8.37
C CYS A 158 1.78 -11.17 -7.33
N TYR A 159 0.89 -10.82 -6.39
CA TYR A 159 0.35 -11.76 -5.41
C TYR A 159 -0.51 -12.83 -6.10
N GLU A 160 -1.42 -12.41 -6.98
CA GLU A 160 -2.29 -13.32 -7.74
C GLU A 160 -1.53 -14.12 -8.81
N THR A 161 -0.48 -13.53 -9.39
CA THR A 161 0.33 -14.14 -10.46
C THR A 161 1.83 -13.94 -10.19
N LYS A 162 2.47 -14.97 -9.61
CA LYS A 162 3.88 -14.97 -9.15
C LYS A 162 4.94 -14.57 -10.20
N ASP A 163 4.62 -14.71 -11.49
CA ASP A 163 5.50 -14.34 -12.61
C ASP A 163 5.12 -12.97 -13.21
N SER A 164 4.70 -12.03 -12.37
CA SER A 164 4.37 -10.66 -12.77
C SER A 164 5.40 -9.66 -12.28
N TRP A 165 5.50 -8.54 -12.99
CA TRP A 165 6.52 -7.51 -12.75
C TRP A 165 5.95 -6.13 -13.02
N GLY A 166 6.14 -5.21 -12.08
CA GLY A 166 5.98 -3.78 -12.31
C GLY A 166 7.25 -3.22 -12.94
N ILE A 167 7.09 -2.41 -13.98
CA ILE A 167 8.20 -1.77 -14.69
C ILE A 167 7.96 -0.27 -14.70
N PHE A 168 8.99 0.46 -14.30
CA PHE A 168 9.08 1.90 -14.51
C PHE A 168 10.21 2.20 -15.48
N ASN A 169 9.95 3.06 -16.46
CA ASN A 169 10.95 3.46 -17.45
C ASN A 169 10.90 4.96 -17.70
N SER A 170 12.02 5.65 -17.47
CA SER A 170 12.19 7.07 -17.77
C SER A 170 13.55 7.29 -18.43
N LYS A 171 13.83 8.53 -18.88
CA LYS A 171 15.15 8.88 -19.45
C LYS A 171 16.30 8.71 -18.46
N LYS A 172 16.04 8.85 -17.15
CA LYS A 172 17.07 8.88 -16.10
C LYS A 172 17.17 7.57 -15.31
N LEU A 173 16.06 6.85 -15.20
CA LEU A 173 15.93 5.68 -14.36
C LEU A 173 14.96 4.69 -14.98
N SER A 174 15.36 3.43 -15.01
CA SER A 174 14.47 2.31 -15.30
C SER A 174 14.62 1.28 -14.20
N TYR A 175 13.53 0.65 -13.79
CA TYR A 175 13.58 -0.43 -12.82
C TYR A 175 12.47 -1.45 -13.06
N TYR A 176 12.68 -2.66 -12.54
CA TYR A 176 11.63 -3.64 -12.35
C TYR A 176 11.40 -3.88 -10.87
N SER A 177 10.18 -4.26 -10.52
CA SER A 177 9.78 -4.59 -9.17
C SER A 177 8.71 -5.68 -9.15
N TYR A 178 8.59 -6.37 -8.02
CA TYR A 178 7.58 -7.41 -7.80
C TYR A 178 7.28 -7.52 -6.31
N SER A 179 6.13 -8.11 -5.97
CA SER A 179 5.78 -8.39 -4.56
C SER A 179 6.81 -9.34 -3.96
N ASP A 180 7.39 -8.98 -2.83
CA ASP A 180 8.24 -9.90 -2.08
C ASP A 180 7.40 -11.07 -1.55
N ASP A 181 7.95 -12.29 -1.60
CA ASP A 181 7.28 -13.49 -1.09
C ASP A 181 7.56 -13.70 0.41
N LYS A 182 8.53 -12.97 0.97
CA LYS A 182 8.91 -13.05 2.39
C LYS A 182 8.13 -12.11 3.30
N THR A 183 7.47 -11.10 2.76
CA THR A 183 6.78 -10.06 3.53
C THR A 183 5.48 -9.68 2.84
N VAL A 184 4.43 -9.35 3.59
CA VAL A 184 3.12 -9.06 3.01
C VAL A 184 3.09 -7.68 2.36
N HIS A 185 3.84 -6.71 2.88
CA HIS A 185 3.72 -5.30 2.48
C HIS A 185 4.97 -4.70 1.84
N ASN A 186 5.90 -5.51 1.33
CA ASN A 186 7.02 -4.99 0.54
C ASN A 186 6.96 -5.39 -0.93
N ILE A 187 7.34 -4.42 -1.74
CA ILE A 187 7.76 -4.61 -3.11
C ILE A 187 9.28 -4.50 -3.12
N ILE A 188 9.94 -5.42 -3.82
CA ILE A 188 11.39 -5.37 -4.02
C ILE A 188 11.71 -5.31 -5.51
N GLY A 189 12.88 -4.77 -5.83
CA GLY A 189 13.24 -4.57 -7.24
C GLY A 189 14.70 -4.22 -7.45
N ARG A 190 15.05 -4.03 -8.71
CA ARG A 190 16.37 -3.57 -9.12
C ARG A 190 16.25 -2.54 -10.23
N THR A 191 17.04 -1.49 -10.11
CA THR A 191 17.24 -0.48 -11.14
C THR A 191 18.13 -1.02 -12.27
N ASN A 192 18.13 -0.33 -13.41
CA ASN A 192 18.96 -0.66 -14.58
C ASN A 192 20.47 -0.56 -14.31
N ASP A 193 20.88 0.32 -13.40
CA ASP A 193 22.27 0.44 -12.93
C ASP A 193 22.64 -0.55 -11.81
N GLY A 194 21.72 -1.46 -11.46
CA GLY A 194 21.99 -2.59 -10.58
C GLY A 194 21.64 -2.37 -9.10
N GLN A 195 21.17 -1.19 -8.72
CA GLN A 195 20.80 -0.91 -7.33
C GLN A 195 19.53 -1.66 -6.93
N LYS A 196 19.61 -2.43 -5.84
CA LYS A 196 18.47 -3.13 -5.27
C LYS A 196 17.72 -2.22 -4.30
N PHE A 197 16.39 -2.35 -4.28
CA PHE A 197 15.56 -1.50 -3.44
C PHE A 197 14.32 -2.23 -2.92
N SER A 198 13.72 -1.63 -1.90
CA SER A 198 12.40 -1.97 -1.38
C SER A 198 11.46 -0.76 -1.35
N ILE A 199 10.15 -1.03 -1.39
CA ILE A 199 9.07 -0.08 -1.19
C ILE A 199 8.09 -0.74 -0.23
N TYR A 200 7.79 -0.08 0.88
CA TYR A 200 6.80 -0.58 1.84
C TYR A 200 5.45 0.06 1.57
N THR A 201 4.46 -0.77 1.22
CA THR A 201 3.17 -0.33 0.63
C THR A 201 2.16 0.17 1.66
N LEU A 202 2.36 -0.09 2.96
CA LEU A 202 1.52 0.48 4.02
C LEU A 202 2.05 1.81 4.61
N TYR A 203 3.20 2.31 4.15
CA TYR A 203 3.65 3.64 4.55
C TYR A 203 2.96 4.71 3.69
N ASN A 204 2.83 5.91 4.23
CA ASN A 204 2.12 7.04 3.63
C ASN A 204 2.76 7.49 2.30
N LEU A 205 2.40 6.81 1.21
CA LEU A 205 2.97 6.97 -0.13
C LEU A 205 2.47 8.22 -0.86
N ASP A 206 1.58 9.01 -0.26
CA ASP A 206 1.20 10.34 -0.77
C ASP A 206 2.36 11.35 -0.70
N ARG A 207 3.45 11.06 0.04
CA ARG A 207 4.59 11.97 0.21
C ARG A 207 5.94 11.43 -0.28
N ASP A 208 6.10 10.12 -0.40
CA ASP A 208 7.42 9.50 -0.60
C ASP A 208 7.57 8.84 -1.98
N ARG A 209 8.05 9.61 -2.96
CA ARG A 209 8.52 9.10 -4.27
C ARG A 209 9.95 8.58 -4.20
N PHE A 210 10.22 7.70 -3.23
CA PHE A 210 11.56 7.20 -2.97
C PHE A 210 11.67 5.69 -3.13
N LEU A 211 12.78 5.23 -3.69
CA LEU A 211 13.24 3.86 -3.59
C LEU A 211 14.17 3.74 -2.37
N ASN A 212 13.89 2.80 -1.47
CA ASN A 212 14.76 2.51 -0.34
C ASN A 212 15.86 1.55 -0.77
N ILE A 213 17.07 2.07 -0.98
CA ILE A 213 18.20 1.29 -1.49
C ILE A 213 18.75 0.36 -0.40
N ASN A 214 18.84 -0.91 -0.73
CA ASN A 214 19.41 -1.95 0.14
C ASN A 214 20.04 -3.06 -0.72
N GLN A 215 21.37 -3.13 -0.74
CA GLN A 215 22.10 -4.11 -1.56
C GLN A 215 22.09 -5.53 -0.99
N ASP A 216 21.71 -5.70 0.28
CA ASP A 216 21.59 -6.99 0.94
C ASP A 216 20.31 -7.73 0.53
N LEU A 217 19.40 -7.06 -0.19
CA LEU A 217 18.20 -7.68 -0.74
C LEU A 217 18.54 -8.81 -1.73
N SER A 218 17.75 -9.87 -1.68
CA SER A 218 17.79 -10.96 -2.66
C SER A 218 16.72 -10.71 -3.73
N VAL A 219 17.14 -10.19 -4.88
CA VAL A 219 16.23 -9.81 -5.97
C VAL A 219 16.41 -10.73 -7.18
N LYS A 220 15.30 -11.28 -7.68
CA LYS A 220 15.22 -12.10 -8.90
C LYS A 220 15.64 -11.29 -10.13
N ASN A 221 16.31 -11.90 -11.10
CA ASN A 221 16.67 -11.21 -12.33
C ASN A 221 15.48 -11.13 -13.29
N PHE A 222 15.20 -9.93 -13.80
CA PHE A 222 14.21 -9.71 -14.85
C PHE A 222 14.85 -9.73 -16.24
N ASN A 223 14.18 -10.36 -17.20
CA ASN A 223 14.62 -10.39 -18.59
C ASN A 223 14.12 -9.15 -19.36
N TRP A 224 14.97 -8.13 -19.45
CA TRP A 224 14.68 -6.87 -20.15
C TRP A 224 14.36 -7.01 -21.64
N THR A 225 14.74 -8.11 -22.29
CA THR A 225 14.40 -8.35 -23.71
C THR A 225 12.89 -8.46 -23.95
N LEU A 226 12.12 -8.85 -22.92
CA LEU A 226 10.66 -8.92 -22.97
C LEU A 226 10.01 -7.57 -23.27
N ILE A 227 10.63 -6.49 -22.80
CA ILE A 227 10.13 -5.12 -22.99
C ILE A 227 10.62 -4.56 -24.32
N ASN A 228 11.91 -4.70 -24.59
CA ASN A 228 12.53 -4.12 -25.79
C ASN A 228 11.94 -4.70 -27.08
N ASN A 229 11.63 -5.99 -27.11
CA ASN A 229 10.99 -6.61 -28.28
C ASN A 229 9.50 -6.26 -28.41
N SER A 230 8.85 -5.89 -27.30
CA SER A 230 7.43 -5.52 -27.29
C SER A 230 7.21 -4.04 -27.62
N LEU A 231 8.15 -3.16 -27.25
CA LEU A 231 8.08 -1.71 -27.52
C LEU A 231 8.64 -1.29 -28.90
N LYS A 232 9.54 -2.09 -29.51
CA LYS A 232 10.10 -1.80 -30.86
C LYS A 232 9.09 -1.74 -32.00
N HIS A 233 7.86 -2.22 -31.79
CA HIS A 233 6.79 -2.24 -32.80
C HIS A 233 5.67 -1.23 -32.50
N LEU A 234 5.88 -0.31 -31.56
CA LEU A 234 4.96 0.80 -31.22
C LEU A 234 5.45 2.17 -31.73
N VAL A 235 6.57 2.19 -32.46
CA VAL A 235 7.13 3.35 -33.16
C VAL A 235 6.98 3.14 -34.65
#